data_AF-A0AAN6HBA1-F1
#
_entry.id   AF-A0AAN6HBA1-F1
#
_cell.length_a   1.000
_cell.length_b   1.000
_cell.length_c   1.000
_cell.angle_alpha   90.00
_cell.angle_beta   90.00
_cell.angle_gamma   90.00
#
_symmetry.space_group_name_H-M   'P 1'
#
loop_
_entity.id
_entity.type
_entity.pdbx_description
1 polymer ?
#
loop_
_entity_poly.entity_id
_entity_poly.type
_entity_poly.pdbx_seq_one_letter_code
_entity_poly.pdbx_strand_id
1 'polypeptide(L)'
;METFPVTGFLIEAESFDHYGGWVLDSQFELEMGSPYLLAHGNGKPVADATNTLVVGTPDAGPHHVWVYAKDWVPGHHPGRFTLAFNGVALDTEFGANDKDWTWQHGGTVVLEPGETELTLHDLTGFCGRCDAIFLSTDNIPPPGSVNEATRAWRRHLRGLPDDPVSEGNFDVIVVGGGVAGAAAALTAARLGDRVALVQDRPYLGGNASMEIGLSPRGIRGPLIEELAERHPNGDLIAKQLLDAEANATVFLEYTVYNTATVDSTILSVD
;
A
#
# COMPACT_ATOMS: atom_id res chain seq x y z
N MET A 1 -10.31 3.05 -27.08
CA MET A 1 -10.47 3.39 -25.66
C MET A 1 -10.60 2.08 -24.93
N GLU A 2 -9.73 1.79 -23.96
CA GLU A 2 -9.99 0.68 -23.04
C GLU A 2 -11.31 0.96 -22.32
N THR A 3 -12.14 -0.08 -22.16
CA THR A 3 -13.42 0.03 -21.47
C THR A 3 -13.18 -0.44 -20.04
N PHE A 4 -13.30 0.45 -19.07
CA PHE A 4 -13.12 0.12 -17.66
C PHE A 4 -14.47 -0.27 -17.04
N PRO A 5 -14.50 -1.20 -16.08
CA PRO A 5 -15.67 -1.38 -15.22
C PRO A 5 -15.99 -0.05 -14.52
N VAL A 6 -17.26 0.35 -14.53
CA VAL A 6 -17.68 1.67 -13.98
C VAL A 6 -18.15 1.55 -12.52
N THR A 7 -18.65 0.38 -12.15
CA THR A 7 -19.21 0.09 -10.81
C THR A 7 -18.64 -1.21 -10.28
N GLY A 8 -18.54 -1.31 -8.96
CA GLY A 8 -18.10 -2.52 -8.28
C GLY A 8 -17.40 -2.19 -6.97
N PHE A 9 -16.99 -3.22 -6.26
CA PHE A 9 -16.20 -3.09 -5.04
C PHE A 9 -14.73 -3.31 -5.38
N LEU A 10 -13.89 -2.31 -5.14
CA LEU A 10 -12.43 -2.44 -5.20
C LEU A 10 -11.88 -2.47 -3.77
N ILE A 11 -11.31 -3.61 -3.39
CA ILE A 11 -10.67 -3.83 -2.10
C ILE A 11 -9.18 -3.90 -2.35
N GLU A 12 -8.44 -2.87 -1.95
CA GLU A 12 -6.97 -2.82 -2.10
C GLU A 12 -6.29 -3.47 -0.89
N ALA A 13 -5.09 -4.00 -1.10
CA ALA A 13 -4.30 -4.73 -0.12
C ALA A 13 -4.16 -3.98 1.21
N GLU A 14 -3.87 -2.68 1.13
CA GLU A 14 -3.70 -1.79 2.28
C GLU A 14 -5.00 -1.50 3.03
N SER A 15 -6.15 -1.86 2.46
CA SER A 15 -7.45 -1.67 3.12
C SER A 15 -7.87 -2.86 4.00
N PHE A 16 -7.10 -3.96 4.05
CA PHE A 16 -7.40 -5.11 4.89
C PHE A 16 -7.37 -4.75 6.38
N ASP A 17 -8.42 -5.14 7.13
CA ASP A 17 -8.57 -4.87 8.56
C ASP A 17 -7.47 -5.55 9.38
N HIS A 18 -7.09 -6.77 8.98
CA HIS A 18 -6.06 -7.56 9.64
C HIS A 18 -5.20 -8.26 8.59
N TYR A 19 -3.88 -8.02 8.60
CA TYR A 19 -2.97 -8.73 7.71
C TYR A 19 -2.61 -10.15 8.16
N GLY A 20 -2.95 -10.52 9.41
CA GLY A 20 -2.57 -11.81 9.97
C GLY A 20 -1.04 -11.97 9.99
N GLY A 21 -0.53 -12.89 9.17
CA GLY A 21 0.91 -13.05 8.95
C GLY A 21 1.42 -12.53 7.60
N TRP A 22 0.54 -11.94 6.79
CA TRP A 22 0.92 -11.17 5.61
C TRP A 22 1.55 -9.85 6.02
N VAL A 23 2.39 -9.30 5.16
CA VAL A 23 2.99 -7.96 5.35
C VAL A 23 2.62 -7.08 4.18
N LEU A 24 2.29 -5.82 4.45
CA LEU A 24 2.14 -4.81 3.40
C LEU A 24 3.52 -4.42 2.87
N ASP A 25 3.68 -4.50 1.56
CA ASP A 25 4.94 -4.24 0.86
C ASP A 25 4.71 -3.20 -0.24
N SER A 26 5.46 -2.10 -0.18
CA SER A 26 5.41 -0.98 -1.13
C SER A 26 6.60 -0.94 -2.09
N GLN A 27 7.47 -1.96 -2.10
CA GLN A 27 8.74 -1.93 -2.85
C GLN A 27 8.56 -1.65 -4.36
N PHE A 28 7.43 -2.05 -4.94
CA PHE A 28 7.16 -1.90 -6.38
C PHE A 28 6.00 -0.94 -6.67
N GLU A 29 5.62 -0.08 -5.73
CA GLU A 29 4.44 0.77 -5.86
C GLU A 29 4.52 1.72 -7.08
N LEU A 30 5.70 2.19 -7.47
CA LEU A 30 5.86 3.04 -8.64
C LEU A 30 5.61 2.28 -9.95
N GLU A 31 6.00 1.00 -10.01
CA GLU A 31 5.74 0.12 -11.15
C GLU A 31 4.30 -0.40 -11.16
N MET A 32 3.71 -0.58 -9.98
CA MET A 32 2.43 -1.25 -9.75
C MET A 32 1.23 -0.31 -9.63
N GLY A 33 1.50 0.92 -9.22
CA GLY A 33 0.47 1.91 -8.87
C GLY A 33 -0.16 1.70 -7.50
N SER A 34 0.27 0.71 -6.71
CA SER A 34 -0.25 0.38 -5.38
C SER A 34 0.68 -0.57 -4.62
N PRO A 35 0.64 -0.56 -3.27
CA PRO A 35 1.29 -1.57 -2.43
C PRO A 35 0.50 -2.89 -2.45
N TYR A 36 1.13 -3.99 -2.01
CA TYR A 36 0.50 -5.32 -2.01
C TYR A 36 0.74 -6.09 -0.71
N LEU A 37 -0.12 -7.07 -0.42
CA LEU A 37 0.11 -8.03 0.66
C LEU A 37 1.05 -9.15 0.20
N LEU A 38 2.03 -9.44 1.04
CA LEU A 38 3.06 -10.46 0.85
C LEU A 38 3.01 -11.52 1.96
N ALA A 39 2.78 -12.77 1.58
CA ALA A 39 2.83 -13.93 2.49
C ALA A 39 4.25 -14.47 2.66
N HIS A 40 5.08 -13.85 3.50
CA HIS A 40 6.48 -14.26 3.70
C HIS A 40 6.67 -15.21 4.89
N GLY A 41 6.23 -16.46 4.74
CA GLY A 41 6.26 -17.47 5.80
C GLY A 41 7.50 -18.40 5.83
N ASN A 42 8.48 -18.18 4.96
CA ASN A 42 9.68 -19.01 4.80
C ASN A 42 9.36 -20.52 4.66
N GLY A 43 8.40 -20.84 3.80
CA GLY A 43 7.95 -22.20 3.49
C GLY A 43 6.92 -22.78 4.46
N LYS A 44 6.41 -21.97 5.38
CA LYS A 44 5.22 -22.30 6.18
C LYS A 44 4.12 -21.29 5.87
N PRO A 45 2.90 -21.74 5.56
CA PRO A 45 1.77 -20.83 5.41
C PRO A 45 1.67 -19.82 6.56
N VAL A 46 1.49 -18.55 6.21
CA VAL A 46 1.26 -17.48 7.19
C VAL A 46 -0.21 -17.48 7.64
N ALA A 47 -0.50 -16.80 8.75
CA ALA A 47 -1.88 -16.62 9.20
C ALA A 47 -2.66 -15.73 8.21
N ASP A 48 -3.95 -16.00 8.08
CA ASP A 48 -4.83 -15.37 7.09
C ASP A 48 -4.94 -13.85 7.25
N ALA A 49 -5.01 -13.15 6.12
CA ALA A 49 -5.42 -11.75 6.10
C ALA A 49 -6.93 -11.66 5.90
N THR A 50 -7.59 -10.74 6.60
CA THR A 50 -9.06 -10.57 6.58
C THR A 50 -9.48 -9.12 6.37
N ASN A 51 -10.61 -8.95 5.69
CA ASN A 51 -11.26 -7.66 5.46
C ASN A 51 -12.79 -7.85 5.52
N THR A 52 -13.51 -6.88 6.08
CA THR A 52 -14.98 -6.86 6.10
C THR A 52 -15.53 -5.95 5.00
N LEU A 53 -16.14 -6.55 3.99
CA LEU A 53 -16.88 -5.82 2.97
C LEU A 53 -18.32 -5.57 3.43
N VAL A 54 -18.78 -4.31 3.39
CA VAL A 54 -20.19 -3.96 3.66
C VAL A 54 -20.94 -3.83 2.34
N VAL A 55 -21.93 -4.69 2.12
CA VAL A 55 -22.73 -4.77 0.90
C VAL A 55 -24.12 -4.16 1.13
N GLY A 56 -24.46 -3.13 0.36
CA GLY A 56 -25.79 -2.54 0.36
C GLY A 56 -26.82 -3.42 -0.32
N THR A 57 -28.10 -3.29 0.03
CA THR A 57 -29.18 -4.02 -0.66
C THR A 57 -29.20 -3.82 -2.19
N PRO A 58 -28.92 -2.61 -2.74
CA PRO A 58 -28.83 -2.42 -4.19
C PRO A 58 -27.66 -3.14 -4.86
N ASP A 59 -26.61 -3.44 -4.09
CA ASP A 59 -25.34 -3.99 -4.56
C ASP A 59 -25.21 -5.50 -4.23
N ALA A 60 -26.28 -6.12 -3.74
CA ALA A 60 -26.33 -7.55 -3.48
C ALA A 60 -26.61 -8.34 -4.78
N GLY A 61 -26.21 -9.61 -4.80
CA GLY A 61 -26.40 -10.52 -5.91
C GLY A 61 -25.08 -11.07 -6.48
N PRO A 62 -25.13 -11.67 -7.68
CA PRO A 62 -23.96 -12.30 -8.29
C PRO A 62 -22.91 -11.28 -8.73
N HIS A 63 -21.66 -11.51 -8.33
CA HIS A 63 -20.49 -10.70 -8.67
C HIS A 63 -19.37 -11.59 -9.23
N HIS A 64 -18.78 -11.17 -10.33
CA HIS A 64 -17.51 -11.68 -10.83
C HIS A 64 -16.37 -11.24 -9.92
N VAL A 65 -15.48 -12.17 -9.59
CA VAL A 65 -14.32 -11.91 -8.75
C VAL A 65 -13.07 -11.80 -9.63
N TRP A 66 -12.31 -10.73 -9.45
CA TRP A 66 -11.00 -10.52 -10.05
C TRP A 66 -9.98 -10.27 -8.96
N VAL A 67 -8.83 -10.94 -9.00
CA VAL A 67 -7.74 -10.73 -8.05
C VAL A 67 -6.49 -10.31 -8.81
N TYR A 68 -5.91 -9.17 -8.45
CA TYR A 68 -4.65 -8.70 -8.99
C TYR A 68 -3.50 -9.32 -8.22
N ALA A 69 -2.78 -10.24 -8.87
CA ALA A 69 -1.77 -11.05 -8.23
C ALA A 69 -0.63 -11.37 -9.19
N LYS A 70 0.52 -11.71 -8.61
CA LYS A 70 1.74 -12.07 -9.35
C LYS A 70 2.11 -13.52 -9.12
N ASP A 71 2.46 -14.21 -10.19
CA ASP A 71 3.24 -15.43 -10.11
C ASP A 71 4.73 -15.09 -10.03
N TRP A 72 5.31 -15.23 -8.85
CA TRP A 72 6.69 -14.85 -8.58
C TRP A 72 7.72 -15.70 -9.32
N VAL A 73 7.41 -17.00 -9.51
CA VAL A 73 8.30 -17.93 -10.20
C VAL A 73 7.44 -18.81 -11.11
N PRO A 74 7.18 -18.34 -12.35
CA PRO A 74 6.52 -19.13 -13.38
C PRO A 74 7.11 -20.54 -13.51
N GLY A 75 6.24 -21.52 -13.72
CA GLY A 75 6.53 -22.95 -13.77
C GLY A 75 6.71 -23.64 -12.41
N HIS A 76 6.87 -22.90 -11.31
CA HIS A 76 7.00 -23.47 -9.96
C HIS A 76 5.92 -23.00 -9.00
N HIS A 77 5.41 -21.78 -9.20
CA HIS A 77 4.28 -21.20 -8.46
C HIS A 77 4.44 -21.30 -6.94
N PRO A 78 5.53 -20.80 -6.33
CA PRO A 78 5.75 -20.97 -4.91
C PRO A 78 4.82 -20.09 -4.08
N GLY A 79 4.26 -19.00 -4.59
CA GLY A 79 3.44 -18.04 -3.83
C GLY A 79 1.94 -18.17 -4.08
N ARG A 80 1.38 -19.38 -3.92
CA ARG A 80 -0.05 -19.61 -4.17
C ARG A 80 -0.89 -19.30 -2.94
N PHE A 81 -2.10 -18.83 -3.18
CA PHE A 81 -3.08 -18.51 -2.15
C PHE A 81 -4.50 -18.66 -2.68
N THR A 82 -5.48 -18.68 -1.78
CA THR A 82 -6.90 -18.68 -2.11
C THR A 82 -7.58 -17.45 -1.51
N LEU A 83 -8.73 -17.09 -2.09
CA LEU A 83 -9.64 -16.09 -1.54
C LEU A 83 -10.92 -16.81 -1.09
N ALA A 84 -11.41 -16.50 0.10
CA ALA A 84 -12.67 -17.00 0.62
C ALA A 84 -13.64 -15.86 0.96
N PHE A 85 -14.93 -16.17 0.87
CA PHE A 85 -16.04 -15.29 1.26
C PHE A 85 -16.84 -16.00 2.36
N ASN A 86 -16.95 -15.38 3.54
CA ASN A 86 -17.64 -15.96 4.71
C ASN A 86 -17.18 -17.40 5.01
N GLY A 87 -15.87 -17.64 4.95
CA GLY A 87 -15.24 -18.96 5.16
C GLY A 87 -15.37 -19.95 4.00
N VAL A 88 -16.01 -19.60 2.88
CA VAL A 88 -16.11 -20.43 1.68
C VAL A 88 -15.07 -20.02 0.66
N ALA A 89 -14.04 -20.85 0.46
CA ALA A 89 -12.98 -20.61 -0.52
C ALA A 89 -13.48 -20.74 -1.96
N LEU A 90 -12.95 -19.89 -2.85
CA LEU A 90 -13.07 -20.06 -4.29
C LEU A 90 -12.28 -21.28 -4.76
N ASP A 91 -12.72 -21.92 -5.84
CA ASP A 91 -12.00 -23.05 -6.47
C ASP A 91 -10.66 -22.61 -7.09
N THR A 92 -10.50 -21.32 -7.39
CA THR A 92 -9.31 -20.76 -8.02
C THR A 92 -8.18 -20.56 -7.01
N GLU A 93 -7.02 -21.17 -7.28
CA GLU A 93 -5.75 -20.79 -6.67
C GLU A 93 -5.15 -19.61 -7.44
N PHE A 94 -4.80 -18.54 -6.73
CA PHE A 94 -4.14 -17.36 -7.29
C PHE A 94 -2.62 -17.43 -7.14
N GLY A 95 -1.91 -16.61 -7.92
CA GLY A 95 -0.43 -16.57 -7.90
C GLY A 95 0.24 -17.75 -8.63
N ALA A 96 -0.49 -18.46 -9.49
CA ALA A 96 -0.04 -19.64 -10.22
C ALA A 96 -0.47 -19.63 -11.70
N ASN A 97 -0.12 -18.57 -12.42
CA ASN A 97 -0.64 -18.32 -13.77
C ASN A 97 0.44 -18.03 -14.83
N ASP A 98 1.72 -18.25 -14.49
CA ASP A 98 2.88 -17.99 -15.34
C ASP A 98 3.02 -16.54 -15.84
N LYS A 99 2.36 -15.60 -15.17
CA LYS A 99 2.40 -14.17 -15.52
C LYS A 99 3.01 -13.37 -14.38
N ASP A 100 3.55 -12.21 -14.74
CA ASP A 100 3.81 -11.17 -13.76
C ASP A 100 2.47 -10.67 -13.15
N TRP A 101 2.43 -9.46 -12.65
CA TRP A 101 1.20 -8.84 -12.17
C TRP A 101 0.08 -8.83 -13.22
N THR A 102 -1.06 -9.42 -12.87
CA THR A 102 -2.21 -9.51 -13.76
C THR A 102 -3.50 -9.77 -12.99
N TRP A 103 -4.63 -9.33 -13.55
CA TRP A 103 -5.96 -9.64 -13.02
C TRP A 103 -6.34 -11.08 -13.37
N GLN A 104 -6.60 -11.88 -12.34
CA GLN A 104 -7.00 -13.28 -12.44
C GLN A 104 -8.48 -13.40 -12.13
N HIS A 105 -9.25 -13.99 -13.05
CA HIS A 105 -10.67 -14.25 -12.82
C HIS A 105 -10.80 -15.42 -11.83
N GLY A 106 -11.49 -15.17 -10.71
CA GLY A 106 -11.71 -16.13 -9.62
C GLY A 106 -13.07 -16.82 -9.64
N GLY A 107 -13.88 -16.60 -10.67
CA GLY A 107 -15.25 -17.11 -10.76
C GLY A 107 -16.29 -16.08 -10.34
N THR A 108 -17.34 -16.55 -9.65
CA THR A 108 -18.51 -15.75 -9.28
C THR A 108 -18.95 -16.10 -7.87
N VAL A 109 -19.26 -15.07 -7.08
CA VAL A 109 -19.82 -15.18 -5.73
C VAL A 109 -21.18 -14.51 -5.69
N VAL A 110 -22.07 -14.96 -4.80
CA VAL A 110 -23.32 -14.23 -4.51
C VAL A 110 -23.10 -13.46 -3.22
N LEU A 111 -23.15 -12.14 -3.31
CA LEU A 111 -23.07 -11.24 -2.15
C LEU A 111 -24.47 -11.01 -1.58
N GLU A 112 -24.61 -11.15 -0.27
CA GLU A 112 -25.84 -10.84 0.46
C GLU A 112 -25.75 -9.44 1.09
N PRO A 113 -26.87 -8.74 1.31
CA PRO A 113 -26.84 -7.47 2.03
C PRO A 113 -26.29 -7.65 3.45
N GLY A 114 -25.37 -6.77 3.86
CA GLY A 114 -24.71 -6.82 5.16
C GLY A 114 -23.20 -7.03 5.05
N GLU A 115 -22.60 -7.55 6.12
CA GLU A 115 -21.17 -7.81 6.18
C GLU A 115 -20.82 -9.12 5.46
N THR A 116 -19.77 -9.07 4.65
CA THR A 116 -19.14 -10.21 4.00
C THR A 116 -17.66 -10.22 4.35
N GLU A 117 -17.21 -11.26 5.04
CA GLU A 117 -15.80 -11.44 5.36
C GLU A 117 -15.05 -11.96 4.13
N LEU A 118 -13.97 -11.27 3.77
CA LEU A 118 -12.98 -11.69 2.78
C LEU A 118 -11.78 -12.26 3.50
N THR A 119 -11.26 -13.39 3.03
CA THR A 119 -10.08 -14.05 3.63
C THR A 119 -9.06 -14.41 2.56
N LEU A 120 -7.83 -13.92 2.68
CA LEU A 120 -6.69 -14.39 1.91
C LEU A 120 -5.95 -15.47 2.70
N HIS A 121 -5.94 -16.69 2.15
CA HIS A 121 -5.30 -17.85 2.76
C HIS A 121 -4.07 -18.27 1.97
N ASP A 122 -2.89 -18.15 2.59
CA ASP A 122 -1.62 -18.60 2.00
C ASP A 122 -1.54 -20.12 1.98
N LEU A 123 -1.21 -20.71 0.82
CA LEU A 123 -1.11 -22.16 0.67
C LEU A 123 0.31 -22.68 0.83
N THR A 124 1.30 -21.80 0.87
CA THR A 124 2.69 -22.16 0.51
C THR A 124 3.75 -21.65 1.46
N GLY A 125 3.56 -20.47 2.04
CA GLY A 125 4.59 -19.79 2.83
C GLY A 125 5.73 -19.18 2.00
N PHE A 126 5.62 -19.11 0.68
CA PHE A 126 6.68 -18.59 -0.20
C PHE A 126 6.23 -17.41 -1.03
N CYS A 127 5.94 -16.30 -0.34
CA CYS A 127 5.76 -14.98 -0.94
C CYS A 127 4.55 -14.92 -1.90
N GLY A 128 3.38 -15.40 -1.46
CA GLY A 128 2.12 -15.08 -2.14
C GLY A 128 1.91 -13.58 -2.21
N ARG A 129 1.43 -13.06 -3.35
CA ARG A 129 1.33 -11.62 -3.64
C ARG A 129 -0.06 -11.26 -4.15
N CYS A 130 -0.78 -10.46 -3.37
CA CYS A 130 -2.11 -9.97 -3.69
C CYS A 130 -2.14 -8.45 -3.54
N ASP A 131 -2.49 -7.74 -4.60
CA ASP A 131 -2.60 -6.28 -4.61
C ASP A 131 -4.03 -5.81 -4.39
N ALA A 132 -5.00 -6.39 -5.11
CA ALA A 132 -6.38 -5.94 -5.04
C ALA A 132 -7.36 -7.05 -5.40
N ILE A 133 -8.56 -6.94 -4.85
CA ILE A 133 -9.73 -7.76 -5.17
C ILE A 133 -10.79 -6.82 -5.75
N PHE A 134 -11.30 -7.15 -6.92
CA PHE A 134 -12.37 -6.41 -7.57
C PHE A 134 -13.60 -7.29 -7.78
N LEU A 135 -14.75 -6.81 -7.34
CA LEU A 135 -16.05 -7.48 -7.44
C LEU A 135 -16.97 -6.63 -8.32
N SER A 136 -17.51 -7.20 -9.40
CA SER A 136 -18.42 -6.50 -10.31
C SER A 136 -19.55 -7.39 -10.79
N THR A 137 -20.72 -6.80 -11.05
CA THR A 137 -21.84 -7.48 -11.70
C THR A 137 -21.58 -7.74 -13.19
N ASP A 138 -20.67 -6.99 -13.82
CA ASP A 138 -20.23 -7.23 -15.19
C ASP A 138 -18.95 -8.10 -15.22
N ASN A 139 -18.78 -8.84 -16.32
CA ASN A 139 -17.59 -9.65 -16.55
C ASN A 139 -16.56 -8.88 -17.39
N ILE A 140 -16.31 -7.61 -17.02
CA ILE A 140 -15.29 -6.78 -17.67
C ILE A 140 -14.01 -6.90 -16.83
N PRO A 141 -12.88 -7.33 -17.42
CA PRO A 141 -11.62 -7.36 -16.68
C PRO A 141 -11.19 -5.94 -16.30
N PRO A 142 -10.71 -5.72 -15.07
CA PRO A 142 -10.14 -4.44 -14.69
C PRO A 142 -8.92 -4.07 -15.56
N PRO A 143 -8.59 -2.78 -15.68
CA PRO A 143 -7.42 -2.36 -16.45
C PRO A 143 -6.13 -2.81 -15.76
N GLY A 144 -5.22 -3.39 -16.54
CA GLY A 144 -3.92 -3.88 -16.04
C GLY A 144 -2.75 -2.92 -16.26
N SER A 145 -2.95 -1.82 -16.98
CA SER A 145 -1.90 -0.81 -17.17
C SER A 145 -1.75 0.06 -15.91
N VAL A 146 -0.56 0.61 -15.68
CA VAL A 146 -0.30 1.53 -14.56
C VAL A 146 -0.06 2.92 -15.12
N ASN A 147 -1.12 3.72 -15.16
CA ASN A 147 -1.13 5.09 -15.67
C ASN A 147 -2.17 5.95 -14.95
N GLU A 148 -2.24 7.23 -15.34
CA GLU A 148 -3.17 8.20 -14.75
C GLU A 148 -4.64 7.77 -14.85
N ALA A 149 -5.07 7.21 -15.98
CA ALA A 149 -6.44 6.77 -16.17
C ALA A 149 -6.80 5.60 -15.23
N THR A 150 -5.87 4.67 -15.02
CA THR A 150 -6.08 3.55 -14.09
C THR A 150 -6.04 3.99 -12.63
N ARG A 151 -5.21 4.98 -12.28
CA ARG A 151 -5.22 5.60 -10.93
C ARG A 151 -6.54 6.33 -10.68
N ALA A 152 -7.04 7.08 -11.67
CA ALA A 152 -8.34 7.73 -11.58
C ALA A 152 -9.49 6.71 -11.44
N TRP A 153 -9.43 5.58 -12.15
CA TRP A 153 -10.39 4.48 -12.01
C TRP A 153 -10.39 3.89 -10.59
N ARG A 154 -9.22 3.59 -10.01
CA ARG A 154 -9.10 3.10 -8.62
C ARG A 154 -9.67 4.12 -7.63
N ARG A 155 -9.32 5.41 -7.77
CA ARG A 155 -9.85 6.50 -6.92
C ARG A 155 -11.38 6.60 -6.99
N HIS A 156 -11.94 6.55 -8.19
CA HIS A 156 -13.38 6.63 -8.41
C HIS A 156 -14.13 5.50 -7.67
N LEU A 157 -13.67 4.25 -7.81
CA LEU A 157 -14.30 3.10 -7.15
C LEU A 157 -14.19 3.16 -5.62
N ARG A 158 -13.18 3.85 -5.09
CA ARG A 158 -12.98 4.07 -3.65
C ARG A 158 -13.71 5.29 -3.11
N GLY A 159 -14.39 6.07 -3.96
CA GLY A 159 -15.04 7.33 -3.56
C GLY A 159 -14.05 8.42 -3.13
N LEU A 160 -12.79 8.34 -3.59
CA LEU A 160 -11.80 9.37 -3.35
C LEU A 160 -12.05 10.58 -4.26
N PRO A 161 -11.73 11.80 -3.83
CA PRO A 161 -11.93 13.00 -4.64
C PRO A 161 -11.07 12.95 -5.90
N ASP A 162 -11.59 13.53 -6.99
CA ASP A 162 -10.87 13.66 -8.27
C ASP A 162 -9.69 14.63 -8.15
N ASP A 163 -9.88 15.69 -7.36
CA ASP A 163 -8.87 16.71 -7.08
C ASP A 163 -8.13 16.40 -5.76
N PRO A 164 -6.81 16.64 -5.68
CA PRO A 164 -6.05 16.48 -4.44
C PRO A 164 -6.61 17.34 -3.30
N VAL A 165 -6.65 16.78 -2.10
CA VAL A 165 -7.00 17.53 -0.88
C VAL A 165 -5.82 18.42 -0.51
N SER A 166 -6.07 19.71 -0.30
CA SER A 166 -5.01 20.64 0.13
C SER A 166 -4.67 20.43 1.61
N GLU A 167 -3.42 20.05 1.88
CA GLU A 167 -2.85 19.89 3.22
C GLU A 167 -2.22 21.18 3.77
N GLY A 168 -2.47 22.32 3.12
CA GLY A 168 -1.94 23.63 3.49
C GLY A 168 -0.64 24.00 2.79
N ASN A 169 0.01 25.07 3.30
CA ASN A 169 1.21 25.65 2.71
C ASN A 169 2.41 25.38 3.60
N PHE A 170 3.51 24.91 3.02
CA PHE A 170 4.77 24.63 3.70
C PHE A 170 5.90 25.48 3.12
N ASP A 171 6.88 25.80 3.96
CA ASP A 171 8.08 26.53 3.56
C ASP A 171 9.14 25.54 3.01
N VAL A 172 9.17 24.32 3.55
CA VAL A 172 10.02 23.22 3.11
C VAL A 172 9.19 21.94 2.96
N ILE A 173 9.34 21.24 1.84
CA ILE A 173 8.79 19.89 1.65
C ILE A 173 9.95 18.93 1.45
N VAL A 174 9.99 17.87 2.24
CA VAL A 174 10.96 16.77 2.14
C VAL A 174 10.22 15.51 1.72
N VAL A 175 10.59 14.95 0.57
CA VAL A 175 10.06 13.67 0.09
C VAL A 175 11.08 12.58 0.38
N GLY A 176 10.70 11.60 1.20
CA GLY A 176 11.53 10.51 1.66
C GLY A 176 12.05 10.70 3.08
N GLY A 177 11.42 10.02 4.04
CA GLY A 177 11.73 9.92 5.46
C GLY A 177 12.92 9.04 5.84
N GLY A 178 13.87 8.82 4.93
CA GLY A 178 15.16 8.20 5.27
C GLY A 178 15.93 9.03 6.30
N VAL A 179 17.04 8.49 6.85
CA VAL A 179 17.86 9.22 7.85
C VAL A 179 18.25 10.64 7.39
N ALA A 180 18.59 10.81 6.11
CA ALA A 180 18.92 12.12 5.56
C ALA A 180 17.70 13.05 5.46
N GLY A 181 16.55 12.55 5.02
CA GLY A 181 15.33 13.34 4.89
C GLY A 181 14.72 13.71 6.24
N ALA A 182 14.67 12.76 7.19
CA ALA A 182 14.28 13.03 8.57
C ALA A 182 15.19 14.08 9.22
N ALA A 183 16.51 14.00 9.01
CA ALA A 183 17.44 15.02 9.49
C ALA A 183 17.21 16.39 8.85
N ALA A 184 16.96 16.44 7.54
CA ALA A 184 16.66 17.68 6.82
C ALA A 184 15.37 18.33 7.34
N ALA A 185 14.30 17.53 7.48
CA ALA A 185 13.01 17.99 7.99
C ALA A 185 13.12 18.51 9.43
N LEU A 186 13.77 17.75 10.32
CA LEU A 186 13.95 18.14 11.72
C LEU A 186 14.80 19.40 11.85
N THR A 187 15.84 19.55 11.02
CA THR A 187 16.67 20.76 11.00
C THR A 187 15.87 21.98 10.58
N ALA A 188 15.12 21.89 9.47
CA ALA A 188 14.29 23.00 8.98
C ALA A 188 13.23 23.41 10.01
N ALA A 189 12.55 22.44 10.63
CA ALA A 189 11.55 22.70 11.66
C ALA A 189 12.15 23.42 12.88
N ARG A 190 13.32 22.97 13.36
CA ARG A 190 14.06 23.61 14.46
C ARG A 190 14.58 25.01 14.13
N LEU A 191 14.77 25.31 12.84
CA LEU A 191 15.12 26.65 12.36
C LEU A 191 13.90 27.56 12.16
N GLY A 192 12.69 27.04 12.33
CA GLY A 192 11.44 27.81 12.31
C GLY A 192 10.63 27.69 11.02
N ASP A 193 11.08 26.89 10.05
CA ASP A 193 10.33 26.66 8.81
C ASP A 193 9.13 25.75 9.06
N ARG A 194 8.01 25.96 8.35
CA ARG A 194 6.89 25.00 8.31
C ARG A 194 7.25 23.87 7.35
N VAL A 195 7.37 22.66 7.86
CA VAL A 195 7.91 21.52 7.12
C VAL A 195 6.85 20.46 6.89
N ALA A 196 6.71 19.99 5.66
CA ALA A 196 6.06 18.72 5.36
C ALA A 196 7.15 17.66 5.11
N LEU A 197 7.14 16.58 5.89
CA LEU A 197 7.90 15.35 5.59
C LEU A 197 6.93 14.31 5.04
N VAL A 198 7.09 13.94 3.76
CA VAL A 198 6.27 12.95 3.09
C VAL A 198 7.06 11.65 2.95
N GLN A 199 6.49 10.54 3.40
CA GLN A 199 7.13 9.23 3.42
C GLN A 199 6.11 8.15 3.01
N ASP A 200 6.52 7.32 2.06
CA ASP A 200 5.73 6.25 1.45
C ASP A 200 5.39 5.09 2.41
N ARG A 201 6.17 4.92 3.49
CA ARG A 201 6.07 3.80 4.43
C ARG A 201 5.76 4.24 5.86
N PRO A 202 5.24 3.34 6.72
CA PRO A 202 4.85 3.68 8.10
C PRO A 202 6.03 3.99 9.04
N TYR A 203 7.29 3.88 8.59
CA TYR A 203 8.47 4.11 9.42
C TYR A 203 9.45 5.08 8.78
N LEU A 204 10.10 5.87 9.63
CA LEU A 204 11.22 6.73 9.26
C LEU A 204 12.56 5.97 9.38
N GLY A 205 13.56 6.42 8.64
CA GLY A 205 14.94 5.91 8.70
C GLY A 205 15.42 5.20 7.44
N GLY A 206 14.53 4.87 6.50
CA GLY A 206 14.91 4.11 5.29
C GLY A 206 15.49 2.76 5.70
N ASN A 207 16.70 2.42 5.24
CA ASN A 207 17.37 1.19 5.69
C ASN A 207 17.63 1.13 7.21
N ALA A 208 17.61 2.27 7.90
CA ALA A 208 17.73 2.31 9.36
C ALA A 208 16.39 2.14 10.08
N SER A 209 15.26 2.10 9.38
CA SER A 209 13.95 1.84 9.99
C SER A 209 13.93 0.47 10.68
N MET A 210 12.91 0.21 11.49
CA MET A 210 12.75 -1.12 12.11
C MET A 210 12.44 -2.23 11.10
N GLU A 211 12.04 -1.90 9.87
CA GLU A 211 11.79 -2.88 8.81
C GLU A 211 13.08 -3.56 8.34
N ILE A 212 14.20 -2.81 8.31
CA ILE A 212 15.49 -3.27 7.77
C ILE A 212 16.58 -3.34 8.85
N GLY A 213 16.62 -2.37 9.79
CA GLY A 213 17.49 -2.39 10.96
C GLY A 213 18.96 -2.02 10.73
N LEU A 214 19.32 -1.54 9.53
CA LEU A 214 20.70 -1.14 9.20
C LEU A 214 20.97 0.29 9.64
N SER A 215 21.48 0.44 10.87
CA SER A 215 21.83 1.75 11.43
C SER A 215 22.90 2.49 10.60
N PRO A 216 22.88 3.84 10.55
CA PRO A 216 23.90 4.63 9.87
C PRO A 216 25.33 4.28 10.31
N ARG A 217 26.22 4.10 9.34
CA ARG A 217 27.64 3.79 9.54
C ARG A 217 28.50 4.96 9.05
N GLY A 218 29.71 5.10 9.59
CA GLY A 218 30.67 6.16 9.21
C GLY A 218 30.67 7.34 10.17
N ILE A 219 31.09 8.52 9.68
CA ILE A 219 31.11 9.76 10.47
C ILE A 219 29.67 10.27 10.62
N ARG A 220 29.21 10.42 11.85
CA ARG A 220 27.87 10.91 12.20
C ARG A 220 28.00 12.19 13.00
N GLY A 221 27.17 13.18 12.68
CA GLY A 221 27.02 14.39 13.49
C GLY A 221 25.99 14.18 14.61
N PRO A 222 25.95 15.06 15.62
CA PRO A 222 25.06 14.92 16.78
C PRO A 222 23.60 14.71 16.44
N LEU A 223 23.08 15.39 15.41
CA LEU A 223 21.69 15.23 14.95
C LEU A 223 21.39 13.82 14.45
N ILE A 224 22.31 13.22 13.70
CA ILE A 224 22.14 11.84 13.20
C ILE A 224 22.23 10.85 14.36
N GLU A 225 23.06 11.13 15.36
CA GLU A 225 23.14 10.29 16.55
C GLU A 225 21.86 10.35 17.36
N GLU A 226 21.31 11.55 17.57
CA GLU A 226 20.01 11.79 18.22
C GLU A 226 18.88 11.07 17.47
N LEU A 227 18.67 11.36 16.18
CA LEU A 227 17.52 10.82 15.43
C LEU A 227 17.57 9.29 15.27
N ALA A 228 18.77 8.71 15.26
CA ALA A 228 18.98 7.28 15.07
C ALA A 228 19.00 6.48 16.38
N GLU A 229 18.79 7.13 17.53
CA GLU A 229 18.48 6.41 18.76
C GLU A 229 17.20 5.58 18.57
N ARG A 230 17.11 4.46 19.29
CA ARG A 230 16.00 3.51 19.15
C ARG A 230 15.18 3.40 20.41
N HIS A 231 13.87 3.33 20.21
CA HIS A 231 12.93 2.82 21.19
C HIS A 231 13.18 1.32 21.47
N PRO A 232 12.67 0.77 22.60
CA PRO A 232 12.80 -0.66 22.90
C PRO A 232 12.18 -1.60 21.85
N ASN A 233 11.19 -1.14 21.09
CA ASN A 233 10.59 -1.88 19.98
C ASN A 233 11.48 -1.90 18.70
N GLY A 234 12.61 -1.20 18.73
CA GLY A 234 13.54 -1.11 17.61
C GLY A 234 13.28 0.06 16.66
N ASP A 235 12.19 0.82 16.81
CA ASP A 235 11.93 1.99 15.96
C ASP A 235 12.87 3.16 16.29
N LEU A 236 13.15 4.01 15.31
CA LEU A 236 13.96 5.22 15.51
C LEU A 236 13.15 6.27 16.27
N ILE A 237 13.79 7.05 17.14
CA ILE A 237 13.13 8.18 17.81
C ILE A 237 12.84 9.36 16.86
N ALA A 238 13.32 9.29 15.61
CA ALA A 238 13.14 10.33 14.59
C ALA A 238 11.69 10.84 14.48
N LYS A 239 10.71 9.93 14.52
CA LYS A 239 9.29 10.31 14.46
C LYS A 239 8.89 11.09 15.72
N GLN A 240 9.28 10.61 16.90
CA GLN A 240 9.01 11.30 18.17
C GLN A 240 9.59 12.73 18.16
N LEU A 241 10.81 12.91 17.63
CA LEU A 241 11.45 14.22 17.55
C LEU A 241 10.68 15.16 16.61
N LEU A 242 10.29 14.68 15.43
CA LEU A 242 9.51 15.46 14.46
C LEU A 242 8.12 15.82 15.00
N ASP A 243 7.41 14.87 15.62
CA ASP A 243 6.10 15.10 16.23
C ASP A 243 6.15 16.14 17.37
N ALA A 244 7.30 16.32 18.01
CA ALA A 244 7.50 17.30 19.06
C ALA A 244 7.74 18.73 18.52
N GLU A 245 8.08 18.89 17.24
CA GLU A 245 8.28 20.18 16.61
C GLU A 245 6.95 20.73 16.07
N ALA A 246 6.45 21.84 16.62
CA ALA A 246 5.15 22.42 16.24
C ALA A 246 5.06 22.85 14.77
N ASN A 247 6.19 22.99 14.08
CA ASN A 247 6.27 23.39 12.67
C ASN A 247 6.44 22.19 11.72
N ALA A 248 6.54 20.96 12.21
CA ALA A 248 6.69 19.78 11.37
C ALA A 248 5.36 19.01 11.26
N THR A 249 4.98 18.69 10.02
CA THR A 249 3.90 17.77 9.71
C THR A 249 4.50 16.55 9.01
N VAL A 250 4.25 15.36 9.54
CA VAL A 250 4.75 14.09 8.99
C VAL A 250 3.58 13.34 8.34
N PHE A 251 3.67 13.15 7.03
CA PHE A 251 2.74 12.34 6.22
C PHE A 251 3.38 10.98 5.98
N LEU A 252 2.95 9.96 6.73
CA LEU A 252 3.36 8.57 6.54
C LEU A 252 2.34 7.85 5.68
N GLU A 253 2.80 6.89 4.88
CA GLU A 253 1.94 6.12 3.95
C GLU A 253 1.38 7.01 2.82
N TYR A 254 2.17 8.02 2.42
CA TYR A 254 1.89 8.89 1.27
C TYR A 254 2.99 8.70 0.22
N THR A 255 2.61 8.15 -0.92
CA THR A 255 3.50 7.97 -2.07
C THR A 255 3.43 9.17 -2.98
N VAL A 256 4.60 9.75 -3.28
CA VAL A 256 4.72 10.87 -4.22
C VAL A 256 4.97 10.33 -5.62
N TYR A 257 4.03 10.58 -6.53
CA TYR A 257 4.12 10.22 -7.94
C TYR A 257 4.64 11.37 -8.80
N ASN A 258 4.37 12.61 -8.40
CA ASN A 258 4.73 13.77 -9.19
C ASN A 258 4.99 15.01 -8.31
N THR A 259 5.80 15.93 -8.83
CA THR A 259 5.99 17.25 -8.20
C THR A 259 5.90 18.31 -9.26
N ALA A 260 4.99 19.28 -9.07
CA ALA A 260 4.88 20.43 -9.94
C ALA A 260 5.75 21.56 -9.40
N THR A 261 6.72 22.01 -10.20
CA THR A 261 7.64 23.08 -9.80
C THR A 261 7.55 24.26 -10.76
N VAL A 262 7.60 25.48 -10.22
CA VAL A 262 7.88 26.70 -10.99
C VAL A 262 9.17 27.31 -10.45
N ASP A 263 10.15 27.45 -11.34
CA ASP A 263 11.53 27.80 -11.01
C ASP A 263 12.10 26.87 -9.93
N SER A 264 12.39 27.40 -8.74
CA SER A 264 12.90 26.65 -7.59
C SER A 264 11.84 26.39 -6.50
N THR A 265 10.56 26.58 -6.82
CA THR A 265 9.45 26.46 -5.86
C THR A 265 8.57 25.27 -6.20
N ILE A 266 8.27 24.44 -5.20
CA ILE A 266 7.27 23.37 -5.33
C ILE A 266 5.88 24.02 -5.21
N LEU A 267 5.06 23.87 -6.24
CA LEU A 267 3.66 24.32 -6.24
C LEU A 267 2.72 23.26 -5.70
N SER A 268 2.96 22.00 -6.06
CA SER A 268 2.21 20.86 -5.54
C SER A 268 3.06 19.60 -5.55
N VAL A 269 2.66 18.67 -4.70
CA VAL A 269 3.17 17.30 -4.61
C VAL A 269 1.96 16.40 -4.76
N ASP A 270 2.00 15.51 -5.76
CA ASP A 270 0.95 14.54 -6.05
C ASP A 270 1.40 13.13 -5.66
#